data_AF-A0A562JL48-F1
#
_entry.id   AF-A0A562JL48-F1
#
_cell.length_a   1.000
_cell.length_b   1.000
_cell.length_c   1.000
_cell.angle_alpha   90.00
_cell.angle_beta   90.00
_cell.angle_gamma   90.00
#
_symmetry.space_group_name_H-M   'P 1'
#
loop_
_entity.id
_entity.type
_entity.pdbx_description
1 polymer ?
#
loop_
_entity_poly.entity_id
_entity_poly.type
_entity_poly.pdbx_seq_one_letter_code
_entity_poly.pdbx_strand_id
1 'polypeptide(L)'
;MGKRVIGLLMMIITFIMASIIPAYAADVSASVTVTLPIFNVALNNVNMDNRYSKYPLIVYKDITYFPMTYSDCRFLGLESSWRGNQEGLLIDATDITAAYCPYSTKERNNSSYKATIPTFPIKINGKLIDNSKEEYPILIFRDITYFPITWKFAVDEFGWDYSFDLNNGLSINSNNIHLLQSTVPNDRAKDTEVMAIADGYVYYVGVNGTIMQSKIVPSNNIESPGGMNEAPASKVIYQLPFNSLGDGKAYVLPWLYSEGGNAYLTFHNGGATMGTDYLFRLDSDGATLINNSRNVLKSFKDKEFQWWVGPAPGPGNLYMKTPNTINSAELTYPGWEKIGSTDYIYGWYWNINDVPGTESISEGGTGSRDCYLIDDDLYILGFDTRAAADYIKNGGIKTTTGLYQVNIKTNETRRITDQEVTGFKAEGDYIYFYNKYVELFKYKISEKIEYPIQAKLERGNNFIEQFEVLGGHIYFESGVDHGLYDSNYENIGRGVRELKLTGSDKEYVACTLSGDNELTDRIILFDNTGKKVFRSSDDSYSITVEDNKVYYFNKSTNTICIGDLSMALK
;
A
#
# COMPACT_ATOMS: atom_id res chain seq x y z
N MET A 1 11.53 -76.68 8.77
CA MET A 1 10.06 -76.62 8.94
C MET A 1 9.72 -75.28 9.59
N GLY A 2 8.91 -74.37 9.06
CA GLY A 2 8.26 -74.25 7.77
C GLY A 2 7.90 -72.78 7.59
N LYS A 3 8.51 -72.14 6.58
CA LYS A 3 8.16 -70.80 6.10
C LYS A 3 6.80 -70.88 5.38
N ARG A 4 5.69 -71.01 6.12
CA ARG A 4 4.33 -71.02 5.52
C ARG A 4 3.21 -70.40 6.38
N VAL A 5 3.51 -69.72 7.49
CA VAL A 5 2.44 -69.23 8.40
C VAL A 5 2.39 -67.69 8.57
N ILE A 6 3.39 -66.94 8.09
CA ILE A 6 3.39 -65.47 8.26
C ILE A 6 2.75 -64.74 7.06
N GLY A 7 2.49 -65.44 5.95
CA GLY A 7 1.86 -64.84 4.75
C GLY A 7 0.33 -64.82 4.75
N LEU A 8 -0.34 -65.48 5.71
CA LEU A 8 -1.81 -65.62 5.69
C LEU A 8 -2.55 -64.72 6.70
N LEU A 9 -1.84 -64.08 7.64
CA LEU A 9 -2.44 -63.15 8.61
C LEU A 9 -2.33 -61.67 8.18
N MET A 10 -1.52 -61.39 7.16
CA MET A 10 -1.37 -60.05 6.55
C MET A 10 -2.27 -59.82 5.33
N MET A 11 -3.11 -60.80 4.98
CA MET A 11 -4.02 -60.75 3.81
C MET A 11 -5.51 -60.68 4.22
N ILE A 12 -5.81 -60.70 5.53
CA ILE A 12 -7.19 -60.66 6.07
C ILE A 12 -7.46 -59.36 6.87
N ILE A 13 -6.44 -58.54 7.17
CA ILE A 13 -6.61 -57.21 7.80
C ILE A 13 -6.57 -56.06 6.78
N THR A 14 -6.34 -56.36 5.49
CA THR A 14 -6.35 -55.37 4.39
C THR A 14 -7.70 -55.31 3.65
N PHE A 15 -8.77 -55.90 4.20
CA PHE A 15 -10.09 -56.01 3.56
C PHE A 15 -11.25 -55.42 4.38
N ILE A 16 -10.98 -54.67 5.45
CA ILE A 16 -12.00 -53.92 6.22
C ILE A 16 -11.49 -52.49 6.46
N MET A 17 -11.24 -51.78 5.38
CA MET A 17 -11.27 -50.31 5.30
C MET A 17 -11.80 -49.94 3.91
N ALA A 18 -12.90 -50.58 3.50
CA ALA A 18 -13.84 -49.93 2.60
C ALA A 18 -14.48 -48.81 3.41
N SER A 19 -13.76 -47.69 3.55
CA SER A 19 -14.40 -46.42 3.82
C SER A 19 -15.47 -46.29 2.76
N ILE A 20 -16.70 -46.17 3.24
CA ILE A 20 -17.86 -45.81 2.46
C ILE A 20 -17.52 -44.43 1.93
N ILE A 21 -16.89 -44.37 0.74
CA ILE A 21 -16.91 -43.15 -0.06
C ILE A 21 -18.40 -42.95 -0.29
N PRO A 22 -19.03 -41.85 0.20
CA PRO A 22 -20.33 -41.51 -0.30
C PRO A 22 -20.13 -41.38 -1.80
N ALA A 23 -20.67 -42.33 -2.55
CA ALA A 23 -20.87 -42.17 -3.98
C ALA A 23 -21.85 -41.02 -4.11
N TYR A 24 -21.33 -39.79 -4.12
CA TYR A 24 -22.01 -38.72 -4.80
C TYR A 24 -22.18 -39.26 -6.22
N ALA A 25 -23.43 -39.60 -6.55
CA ALA A 25 -23.79 -39.83 -7.92
C ALA A 25 -23.18 -38.67 -8.72
N ALA A 26 -22.36 -39.00 -9.71
CA ALA A 26 -21.97 -38.03 -10.71
C ALA A 26 -23.27 -37.61 -11.38
N ASP A 27 -23.87 -36.52 -10.89
CA ASP A 27 -24.95 -35.85 -11.58
C ASP A 27 -24.40 -35.56 -12.96
N VAL A 28 -25.02 -36.19 -13.97
CA VAL A 28 -24.66 -35.96 -15.37
C VAL A 28 -25.09 -34.53 -15.67
N SER A 29 -24.21 -33.59 -15.37
CA SER A 29 -24.41 -32.18 -15.70
C SER A 29 -24.67 -32.10 -17.20
N ALA A 30 -25.82 -31.54 -17.57
CA ALA A 30 -26.19 -31.40 -18.96
C ALA A 30 -25.08 -30.64 -19.70
N SER A 31 -24.55 -31.24 -20.76
CA SER A 31 -23.48 -30.62 -21.55
C SER A 31 -24.06 -29.85 -22.73
N VAL A 32 -23.54 -28.65 -22.95
CA VAL A 32 -23.90 -27.77 -24.06
C VAL A 32 -22.68 -27.51 -24.96
N THR A 33 -22.91 -27.19 -26.22
CA THR A 33 -21.86 -26.73 -27.13
C THR A 33 -21.75 -25.21 -27.05
N VAL A 34 -20.54 -24.70 -26.93
CA VAL A 34 -20.23 -23.26 -26.92
C VAL A 34 -19.19 -22.93 -27.99
N THR A 35 -19.19 -21.69 -28.47
CA THR A 35 -18.21 -21.19 -29.46
C THR A 35 -17.46 -19.97 -28.93
N LEU A 36 -16.44 -19.51 -29.65
CA LEU A 36 -15.84 -18.20 -29.38
C LEU A 36 -16.70 -17.09 -30.02
N PRO A 37 -16.70 -15.86 -29.46
CA PRO A 37 -17.31 -14.70 -30.11
C PRO A 37 -16.71 -14.47 -31.51
N ILE A 38 -17.57 -14.22 -32.49
CA ILE A 38 -17.19 -13.88 -33.88
C ILE A 38 -17.30 -12.37 -34.15
N PHE A 39 -17.55 -11.59 -33.11
CA PHE A 39 -17.65 -10.13 -33.10
C PHE A 39 -16.73 -9.57 -32.02
N ASN A 40 -16.43 -8.28 -32.09
CA ASN A 40 -15.58 -7.63 -31.09
C ASN A 40 -16.27 -7.59 -29.73
N VAL A 41 -15.52 -7.81 -28.65
CA VAL A 41 -16.00 -7.60 -27.29
C VAL A 41 -15.03 -6.70 -26.55
N ALA A 42 -15.53 -5.57 -26.08
CA ALA A 42 -14.79 -4.61 -25.26
C ALA A 42 -15.33 -4.60 -23.84
N LEU A 43 -14.46 -4.75 -22.85
CA LEU A 43 -14.79 -4.67 -21.42
C LEU A 43 -13.95 -3.55 -20.81
N ASN A 44 -14.55 -2.55 -20.16
CA ASN A 44 -13.87 -1.38 -19.59
C ASN A 44 -12.88 -0.72 -20.56
N ASN A 45 -13.33 -0.53 -21.80
CA ASN A 45 -12.49 -0.01 -22.88
C ASN A 45 -11.21 -0.83 -23.14
N VAL A 46 -11.25 -2.14 -22.93
CA VAL A 46 -10.20 -3.11 -23.32
C VAL A 46 -10.80 -4.11 -24.30
N ASN A 47 -10.19 -4.32 -25.46
CA ASN A 47 -10.58 -5.36 -26.41
C ASN A 47 -10.15 -6.75 -25.90
N MET A 48 -11.09 -7.69 -25.91
CA MET A 48 -10.86 -9.05 -25.39
C MET A 48 -10.28 -9.97 -26.47
N ASP A 49 -9.07 -10.51 -26.23
CA ASP A 49 -8.48 -11.52 -27.10
C ASP A 49 -8.80 -12.95 -26.65
N ASN A 50 -9.81 -13.52 -27.28
CA ASN A 50 -10.27 -14.89 -26.98
C ASN A 50 -9.40 -15.98 -27.64
N ARG A 51 -8.46 -15.63 -28.53
CA ARG A 51 -7.68 -16.63 -29.29
C ARG A 51 -6.66 -17.36 -28.42
N TYR A 52 -6.09 -16.66 -27.44
CA TYR A 52 -5.02 -17.16 -26.57
C TYR A 52 -5.34 -17.00 -25.08
N SER A 53 -6.62 -16.85 -24.72
CA SER A 53 -7.04 -16.84 -23.32
C SER A 53 -7.30 -18.27 -22.81
N LYS A 54 -6.81 -18.57 -21.60
CA LYS A 54 -7.12 -19.78 -20.84
C LYS A 54 -8.60 -19.85 -20.49
N TYR A 55 -9.22 -18.69 -20.27
CA TYR A 55 -10.64 -18.54 -19.96
C TYR A 55 -11.22 -17.53 -20.94
N PRO A 56 -11.38 -17.90 -22.23
CA PRO A 56 -11.92 -16.98 -23.22
C PRO A 56 -13.40 -16.71 -22.93
N LEU A 57 -13.90 -15.57 -23.37
CA LEU A 57 -15.35 -15.41 -23.53
C LEU A 57 -15.88 -16.52 -24.44
N ILE A 58 -17.06 -17.04 -24.09
CA ILE A 58 -17.73 -18.10 -24.86
C ILE A 58 -19.13 -17.63 -25.26
N VAL A 59 -19.69 -18.19 -26.32
CA VAL A 59 -21.04 -17.89 -26.80
C VAL A 59 -21.90 -19.15 -26.72
N TYR A 60 -23.09 -19.02 -26.13
CA TYR A 60 -24.13 -20.04 -26.10
C TYR A 60 -25.49 -19.41 -26.40
N LYS A 61 -26.23 -19.98 -27.36
CA LYS A 61 -27.49 -19.41 -27.87
C LYS A 61 -27.38 -17.91 -28.20
N ASP A 62 -26.32 -17.54 -28.91
CA ASP A 62 -26.02 -16.18 -29.35
C ASP A 62 -25.79 -15.14 -28.22
N ILE A 63 -25.67 -15.60 -26.97
CA ILE A 63 -25.29 -14.76 -25.82
C ILE A 63 -23.83 -15.00 -25.45
N THR A 64 -23.08 -13.92 -25.25
CA THR A 64 -21.71 -13.95 -24.72
C THR A 64 -21.73 -14.24 -23.23
N TYR A 65 -20.79 -15.07 -22.78
CA TYR A 65 -20.60 -15.43 -21.39
C TYR A 65 -19.23 -14.99 -20.89
N PHE A 66 -19.22 -14.44 -19.69
CA PHE A 66 -18.07 -13.90 -19.00
C PHE A 66 -17.53 -14.88 -17.94
N PRO A 67 -16.21 -15.16 -17.92
CA PRO A 67 -15.59 -16.02 -16.91
C PRO A 67 -15.52 -15.33 -15.53
N MET A 68 -16.03 -15.99 -14.50
CA MET A 68 -15.93 -15.50 -13.10
C MET A 68 -14.62 -15.95 -12.44
N THR A 69 -13.48 -15.61 -13.05
CA THR A 69 -12.16 -15.81 -12.43
C THR A 69 -11.86 -14.69 -11.42
N TYR A 70 -10.82 -14.88 -10.60
CA TYR A 70 -10.38 -13.85 -9.65
C TYR A 70 -10.08 -12.51 -10.35
N SER A 71 -9.23 -12.51 -11.38
CA SER A 71 -8.80 -11.27 -12.06
C SER A 71 -9.90 -10.65 -12.91
N ASP A 72 -10.67 -11.48 -13.63
CA ASP A 72 -11.71 -10.98 -14.54
C ASP A 72 -12.84 -10.32 -13.73
N CYS A 73 -13.28 -10.94 -12.62
CA CYS A 73 -14.26 -10.35 -11.72
C CYS A 73 -13.83 -8.96 -11.25
N ARG A 74 -12.61 -8.83 -10.69
CA ARG A 74 -12.12 -7.57 -10.11
C ARG A 74 -11.88 -6.48 -11.14
N PHE A 75 -11.49 -6.87 -12.35
CA PHE A 75 -11.40 -5.95 -13.48
C PHE A 75 -12.76 -5.27 -13.75
N LEU A 76 -13.87 -5.99 -13.60
CA LEU A 76 -15.24 -5.49 -13.80
C LEU A 76 -15.98 -5.08 -12.51
N GLY A 77 -15.27 -4.85 -11.40
CA GLY A 77 -15.92 -4.41 -10.15
C GLY A 77 -16.71 -5.51 -9.44
N LEU A 78 -16.35 -6.78 -9.64
CA LEU A 78 -16.96 -7.91 -8.95
C LEU A 78 -15.97 -8.59 -8.00
N GLU A 79 -16.49 -9.10 -6.90
CA GLU A 79 -15.76 -10.00 -6.01
C GLU A 79 -16.40 -11.39 -6.05
N SER A 80 -15.58 -12.41 -6.26
CA SER A 80 -16.02 -13.81 -6.28
C SER A 80 -15.38 -14.61 -5.14
N SER A 81 -16.17 -15.47 -4.51
CA SER A 81 -15.74 -16.36 -3.43
C SER A 81 -16.38 -17.75 -3.58
N TRP A 82 -15.55 -18.78 -3.56
CA TRP A 82 -15.99 -20.18 -3.58
C TRP A 82 -16.00 -20.76 -2.17
N ARG A 83 -17.17 -21.24 -1.71
CA ARG A 83 -17.35 -21.78 -0.34
C ARG A 83 -17.68 -23.28 -0.32
N GLY A 84 -17.15 -24.01 -1.30
CA GLY A 84 -17.40 -25.44 -1.45
C GLY A 84 -18.81 -25.74 -1.96
N ASN A 85 -19.12 -27.02 -2.16
CA ASN A 85 -20.35 -27.43 -2.87
C ASN A 85 -21.66 -27.13 -2.11
N GLN A 86 -21.61 -26.93 -0.79
CA GLN A 86 -22.80 -26.68 0.02
C GLN A 86 -23.26 -25.22 -0.05
N GLU A 87 -22.32 -24.26 0.05
CA GLU A 87 -22.63 -22.83 -0.06
C GLU A 87 -22.48 -22.31 -1.49
N GLY A 88 -21.61 -22.95 -2.28
CA GLY A 88 -21.40 -22.70 -3.70
C GLY A 88 -20.60 -21.43 -4.00
N LEU A 89 -20.93 -20.79 -5.13
CA LEU A 89 -20.27 -19.58 -5.61
C LEU A 89 -21.03 -18.33 -5.14
N LEU A 90 -20.31 -17.40 -4.53
CA LEU A 90 -20.80 -16.08 -4.16
C LEU A 90 -20.15 -15.04 -5.06
N ILE A 91 -20.95 -14.12 -5.58
CA ILE A 91 -20.51 -12.98 -6.39
C ILE A 91 -21.19 -11.72 -5.86
N ASP A 92 -20.40 -10.67 -5.62
CA ASP A 92 -20.92 -9.38 -5.19
C ASP A 92 -20.40 -8.29 -6.12
N ALA A 93 -21.30 -7.40 -6.55
CA ALA A 93 -20.94 -6.17 -7.26
C ALA A 93 -20.44 -5.13 -6.26
N THR A 94 -19.24 -4.60 -6.50
CA THR A 94 -18.55 -3.68 -5.59
C THR A 94 -17.79 -2.60 -6.38
N ASP A 95 -16.99 -1.81 -5.70
CA ASP A 95 -16.10 -0.79 -6.26
C ASP A 95 -14.64 -1.26 -6.39
N ILE A 96 -14.35 -2.56 -6.21
CA ILE A 96 -12.99 -3.10 -6.40
C ILE A 96 -12.50 -2.87 -7.82
N THR A 97 -11.21 -2.59 -7.98
CA THR A 97 -10.58 -2.57 -9.30
C THR A 97 -9.35 -3.49 -9.36
N ALA A 98 -8.93 -3.79 -10.57
CA ALA A 98 -7.71 -4.52 -10.89
C ALA A 98 -7.26 -4.13 -12.29
N ALA A 99 -5.95 -4.13 -12.52
CA ALA A 99 -5.43 -3.97 -13.87
C ALA A 99 -5.86 -5.14 -14.76
N TYR A 100 -5.99 -4.89 -16.07
CA TYR A 100 -6.24 -5.97 -17.01
C TYR A 100 -5.06 -6.95 -17.02
N CYS A 101 -5.31 -8.17 -16.53
CA CYS A 101 -4.31 -9.22 -16.37
C CYS A 101 -4.84 -10.54 -16.96
N PRO A 102 -4.79 -10.71 -18.29
CA PRO A 102 -5.39 -11.87 -18.95
C PRO A 102 -4.65 -13.17 -18.62
N TYR A 103 -5.41 -14.24 -18.45
CA TYR A 103 -4.87 -15.60 -18.31
C TYR A 103 -4.42 -16.13 -19.67
N SER A 104 -3.23 -15.75 -20.14
CA SER A 104 -2.77 -16.13 -21.48
C SER A 104 -2.24 -17.57 -21.60
N THR A 105 -2.47 -18.22 -22.75
CA THR A 105 -1.96 -19.54 -23.12
C THR A 105 -1.19 -19.48 -24.43
N LYS A 106 -0.22 -20.40 -24.61
CA LYS A 106 0.52 -20.53 -25.87
C LYS A 106 -0.31 -21.20 -26.97
N GLU A 107 -1.26 -22.04 -26.58
CA GLU A 107 -2.14 -22.74 -27.49
C GLU A 107 -3.30 -21.84 -27.90
N ARG A 108 -3.60 -21.86 -29.20
CA ARG A 108 -4.75 -21.15 -29.75
C ARG A 108 -6.02 -21.93 -29.45
N ASN A 109 -7.06 -21.23 -29.02
CA ASN A 109 -8.37 -21.83 -28.80
C ASN A 109 -9.02 -22.30 -30.12
N ASN A 110 -9.69 -23.45 -30.05
CA ASN A 110 -10.56 -24.00 -31.08
C ASN A 110 -11.83 -23.14 -31.23
N SER A 111 -12.53 -23.32 -32.35
CA SER A 111 -13.78 -22.60 -32.63
C SER A 111 -14.96 -23.04 -31.76
N SER A 112 -14.93 -24.25 -31.19
CA SER A 112 -16.03 -24.80 -30.39
C SER A 112 -15.54 -25.68 -29.25
N TYR A 113 -16.29 -25.70 -28.15
CA TYR A 113 -16.03 -26.49 -26.95
C TYR A 113 -17.32 -27.05 -26.34
N LYS A 114 -17.14 -27.88 -25.29
CA LYS A 114 -18.22 -28.32 -24.41
C LYS A 114 -18.14 -27.59 -23.08
N ALA A 115 -19.29 -27.14 -22.61
CA ALA A 115 -19.52 -26.62 -21.27
C ALA A 115 -20.59 -27.47 -20.57
N THR A 116 -20.71 -27.33 -19.26
CA THR A 116 -21.74 -28.02 -18.45
C THR A 116 -22.54 -27.03 -17.63
N ILE A 117 -23.66 -27.47 -17.07
CA ILE A 117 -24.48 -26.65 -16.16
C ILE A 117 -24.07 -26.94 -14.72
N PRO A 118 -23.76 -25.92 -13.88
CA PRO A 118 -23.42 -26.12 -12.48
C PRO A 118 -24.62 -26.66 -11.69
N THR A 119 -24.35 -27.57 -10.76
CA THR A 119 -25.34 -28.15 -9.84
C THR A 119 -25.22 -27.60 -8.41
N PHE A 120 -24.21 -26.76 -8.15
CA PHE A 120 -24.00 -26.11 -6.86
C PHE A 120 -24.79 -24.78 -6.76
N PRO A 121 -25.07 -24.29 -5.54
CA PRO A 121 -25.73 -23.01 -5.33
C PRO A 121 -24.91 -21.82 -5.86
N ILE A 122 -25.59 -20.81 -6.37
CA ILE A 122 -24.96 -19.57 -6.83
C ILE A 122 -25.71 -18.40 -6.24
N LYS A 123 -24.99 -17.50 -5.55
CA LYS A 123 -25.55 -16.28 -4.98
C LYS A 123 -24.92 -15.06 -5.63
N ILE A 124 -25.76 -14.09 -5.99
CA ILE A 124 -25.35 -12.78 -6.50
C ILE A 124 -25.88 -11.72 -5.55
N ASN A 125 -25.03 -10.84 -5.03
CA ASN A 125 -25.44 -9.78 -4.07
C ASN A 125 -26.28 -10.35 -2.92
N GLY A 126 -25.88 -11.51 -2.39
CA GLY A 126 -26.60 -12.28 -1.37
C GLY A 126 -27.85 -13.05 -1.82
N LYS A 127 -28.33 -12.88 -3.06
CA LYS A 127 -29.55 -13.52 -3.59
C LYS A 127 -29.24 -14.83 -4.30
N LEU A 128 -29.92 -15.91 -3.90
CA LEU A 128 -29.80 -17.22 -4.54
C LEU A 128 -30.42 -17.22 -5.95
N ILE A 129 -29.70 -17.76 -6.92
CA ILE A 129 -30.14 -17.88 -8.32
C ILE A 129 -30.66 -19.29 -8.59
N ASP A 130 -31.85 -19.37 -9.18
CA ASP A 130 -32.42 -20.63 -9.68
C ASP A 130 -32.01 -20.83 -11.13
N ASN A 131 -30.80 -21.37 -11.34
CA ASN A 131 -30.22 -21.55 -12.66
C ASN A 131 -31.06 -22.44 -13.59
N SER A 132 -31.91 -23.31 -13.03
CA SER A 132 -32.78 -24.21 -13.81
C SER A 132 -33.91 -23.48 -14.54
N LYS A 133 -34.23 -22.24 -14.12
CA LYS A 133 -35.27 -21.39 -14.70
C LYS A 133 -34.73 -20.33 -15.65
N GLU A 134 -33.42 -20.22 -15.81
CA GLU A 134 -32.80 -19.24 -16.70
C GLU A 134 -32.85 -19.74 -18.16
N GLU A 135 -33.30 -18.90 -19.08
CA GLU A 135 -33.29 -19.20 -20.52
C GLU A 135 -31.86 -19.45 -21.04
N TYR A 136 -30.93 -18.68 -20.48
CA TYR A 136 -29.49 -18.72 -20.64
C TYR A 136 -28.90 -19.16 -19.30
N PRO A 137 -28.74 -20.46 -19.06
CA PRO A 137 -28.21 -20.95 -17.79
C PRO A 137 -26.74 -20.59 -17.66
N ILE A 138 -26.31 -20.25 -16.44
CA ILE A 138 -24.91 -20.15 -16.04
C ILE A 138 -24.22 -21.48 -16.40
N LEU A 139 -22.99 -21.39 -16.89
CA LEU A 139 -22.22 -22.55 -17.38
C LEU A 139 -20.95 -22.77 -16.57
N ILE A 140 -20.39 -23.98 -16.65
CA ILE A 140 -19.03 -24.30 -16.25
C ILE A 140 -18.22 -24.61 -17.51
N PHE A 141 -17.09 -23.93 -17.66
CA PHE A 141 -16.12 -24.21 -18.72
C PHE A 141 -14.71 -24.13 -18.14
N ARG A 142 -13.88 -25.16 -18.36
CA ARG A 142 -12.53 -25.28 -17.79
C ARG A 142 -12.50 -25.03 -16.27
N ASP A 143 -13.46 -25.62 -15.57
CA ASP A 143 -13.64 -25.54 -14.11
C ASP A 143 -13.89 -24.12 -13.57
N ILE A 144 -14.24 -23.17 -14.44
CA ILE A 144 -14.65 -21.82 -14.08
C ILE A 144 -16.13 -21.64 -14.40
N THR A 145 -16.82 -20.87 -13.55
CA THR A 145 -18.23 -20.50 -13.75
C THR A 145 -18.33 -19.33 -14.73
N TYR A 146 -19.24 -19.41 -15.68
CA TYR A 146 -19.44 -18.45 -16.76
C TYR A 146 -20.84 -17.88 -16.70
N PHE A 147 -20.93 -16.56 -16.64
CA PHE A 147 -22.20 -15.85 -16.56
C PHE A 147 -22.61 -15.30 -17.91
N PRO A 148 -23.87 -15.47 -18.32
CA PRO A 148 -24.34 -14.85 -19.54
C PRO A 148 -24.44 -13.35 -19.33
N ILE A 149 -23.88 -12.59 -20.27
CA ILE A 149 -23.99 -11.12 -20.33
C ILE A 149 -25.37 -10.76 -20.91
N THR A 150 -26.43 -11.14 -20.19
CA THR A 150 -27.81 -10.67 -20.46
C THR A 150 -28.06 -9.36 -19.73
N TRP A 151 -29.12 -8.65 -20.12
CA TRP A 151 -29.58 -7.45 -19.40
C TRP A 151 -29.77 -7.71 -17.90
N LYS A 152 -30.40 -8.84 -17.55
CA LYS A 152 -30.64 -9.25 -16.17
C LYS A 152 -29.35 -9.30 -15.35
N PHE A 153 -28.30 -9.99 -15.82
CA PHE A 153 -27.07 -10.10 -15.04
C PHE A 153 -26.18 -8.87 -15.18
N ALA A 154 -25.91 -8.42 -16.40
CA ALA A 154 -25.00 -7.32 -16.65
C ALA A 154 -25.53 -5.99 -16.09
N VAL A 155 -26.79 -5.65 -16.38
CA VAL A 155 -27.36 -4.36 -16.01
C VAL A 155 -28.06 -4.45 -14.65
N ASP A 156 -29.04 -5.34 -14.49
CA ASP A 156 -29.90 -5.32 -13.28
C ASP A 156 -29.17 -5.83 -12.03
N GLU A 157 -28.33 -6.87 -12.13
CA GLU A 157 -27.62 -7.46 -10.98
C GLU A 157 -26.20 -6.85 -10.78
N PHE A 158 -25.46 -6.53 -11.84
CA PHE A 158 -24.09 -5.98 -11.73
C PHE A 158 -23.97 -4.47 -11.97
N GLY A 159 -25.01 -3.82 -12.51
CA GLY A 159 -25.03 -2.37 -12.73
C GLY A 159 -24.12 -1.90 -13.86
N TRP A 160 -23.69 -2.77 -14.77
CA TRP A 160 -22.84 -2.41 -15.89
C TRP A 160 -23.62 -1.69 -16.99
N ASP A 161 -22.94 -0.75 -17.65
CA ASP A 161 -23.41 -0.20 -18.93
C ASP A 161 -23.27 -1.27 -20.01
N TYR A 162 -24.33 -1.43 -20.79
CA TYR A 162 -24.44 -2.43 -21.86
C TYR A 162 -24.73 -1.76 -23.20
N SER A 163 -23.92 -2.08 -24.21
CA SER A 163 -24.23 -1.74 -25.59
C SER A 163 -23.82 -2.85 -26.55
N PHE A 164 -24.63 -3.07 -27.58
CA PHE A 164 -24.30 -3.98 -28.67
C PHE A 164 -24.76 -3.38 -29.99
N ASP A 165 -23.86 -3.35 -30.97
CA ASP A 165 -24.21 -3.10 -32.36
C ASP A 165 -23.36 -3.94 -33.31
N LEU A 166 -23.83 -4.10 -34.55
CA LEU A 166 -23.19 -4.97 -35.54
C LEU A 166 -21.81 -4.47 -36.00
N ASN A 167 -21.52 -3.18 -35.85
CA ASN A 167 -20.28 -2.58 -36.31
C ASN A 167 -19.19 -2.64 -35.23
N ASN A 168 -19.54 -2.31 -33.98
CA ASN A 168 -18.60 -2.21 -32.87
C ASN A 168 -18.57 -3.46 -31.98
N GLY A 169 -19.57 -4.34 -32.08
CA GLY A 169 -19.71 -5.55 -31.26
C GLY A 169 -20.32 -5.26 -29.89
N LEU A 170 -19.97 -6.07 -28.89
CA LEU A 170 -20.44 -5.94 -27.51
C LEU A 170 -19.49 -5.02 -26.72
N SER A 171 -20.01 -4.03 -26.03
CA SER A 171 -19.26 -3.21 -25.09
C SER A 171 -19.93 -3.19 -23.72
N ILE A 172 -19.14 -3.49 -22.69
CA ILE A 172 -19.51 -3.48 -21.28
C ILE A 172 -18.58 -2.51 -20.55
N ASN A 173 -19.15 -1.61 -19.75
CA ASN A 173 -18.39 -0.76 -18.84
C ASN A 173 -18.97 -0.90 -17.43
N SER A 174 -18.13 -1.29 -16.48
CA SER A 174 -18.50 -1.34 -15.07
C SER A 174 -18.31 0.01 -14.39
N ASN A 175 -18.93 0.18 -13.21
CA ASN A 175 -18.94 1.47 -12.49
C ASN A 175 -17.69 1.70 -11.62
N ASN A 176 -16.82 0.70 -11.48
CA ASN A 176 -15.54 0.87 -10.79
C ASN A 176 -14.56 1.71 -11.61
N ILE A 177 -13.47 2.15 -10.99
CA ILE A 177 -12.42 2.91 -11.68
C ILE A 177 -11.71 2.00 -12.70
N HIS A 178 -11.65 2.43 -13.96
CA HIS A 178 -10.95 1.71 -15.02
C HIS A 178 -9.48 2.10 -15.02
N LEU A 179 -8.60 1.09 -14.94
CA LEU A 179 -7.16 1.30 -14.87
C LEU A 179 -6.53 1.29 -16.26
N LEU A 180 -5.90 2.41 -16.64
CA LEU A 180 -4.98 2.45 -17.77
C LEU A 180 -3.64 1.86 -17.36
N GLN A 181 -2.88 1.35 -18.33
CA GLN A 181 -1.56 0.76 -18.10
C GLN A 181 -0.50 1.41 -18.97
N SER A 182 0.69 1.61 -18.39
CA SER A 182 1.90 2.03 -19.08
C SER A 182 3.00 1.01 -18.82
N THR A 183 3.57 0.47 -19.90
CA THR A 183 4.74 -0.41 -19.83
C THR A 183 5.95 0.32 -19.25
N VAL A 184 6.74 -0.38 -18.45
CA VAL A 184 8.03 0.10 -17.95
C VAL A 184 9.15 -0.58 -18.76
N PRO A 185 10.27 0.11 -19.07
CA PRO A 185 11.38 -0.50 -19.78
C PRO A 185 12.00 -1.70 -19.06
N ASN A 186 12.58 -2.62 -19.85
CA ASN A 186 13.15 -3.88 -19.36
C ASN A 186 14.56 -3.76 -18.75
N ASP A 187 15.10 -2.55 -18.65
CA ASP A 187 16.41 -2.24 -18.07
C ASP A 187 16.38 -2.05 -16.53
N ARG A 188 15.21 -2.21 -15.92
CA ARG A 188 15.02 -2.22 -14.46
C ARG A 188 15.78 -3.38 -13.80
N ALA A 189 16.41 -3.09 -12.67
CA ALA A 189 16.91 -4.10 -11.75
C ALA A 189 15.73 -4.86 -11.12
N LYS A 190 15.45 -6.07 -11.61
CA LYS A 190 14.23 -6.83 -11.24
C LYS A 190 14.16 -7.21 -9.77
N ASP A 191 15.32 -7.37 -9.12
CA ASP A 191 15.43 -7.73 -7.70
C ASP A 191 15.27 -6.53 -6.76
N THR A 192 14.86 -5.37 -7.30
CA THR A 192 14.70 -4.12 -6.54
C THR A 192 13.28 -3.56 -6.73
N GLU A 193 12.50 -3.56 -5.65
CA GLU A 193 11.15 -2.98 -5.59
C GLU A 193 11.21 -1.51 -5.15
N VAL A 194 11.97 -0.69 -5.88
CA VAL A 194 12.20 0.72 -5.54
C VAL A 194 11.89 1.59 -6.75
N MET A 195 10.90 2.45 -6.61
CA MET A 195 10.40 3.32 -7.67
C MET A 195 9.77 4.59 -7.09
N ALA A 196 9.79 5.66 -7.86
CA ALA A 196 8.99 6.87 -7.62
C ALA A 196 8.25 7.24 -8.90
N ILE A 197 7.08 7.82 -8.76
CA ILE A 197 6.26 8.32 -9.86
C ILE A 197 6.00 9.80 -9.61
N ALA A 198 6.42 10.66 -10.53
CA ALA A 198 6.19 12.09 -10.40
C ALA A 198 6.22 12.78 -11.75
N ASP A 199 5.39 13.81 -11.92
CA ASP A 199 5.40 14.71 -13.08
C ASP A 199 5.25 13.96 -14.42
N GLY A 200 4.44 12.89 -14.45
CA GLY A 200 4.24 12.05 -15.62
C GLY A 200 5.43 11.15 -15.99
N TYR A 201 6.40 11.00 -15.08
CA TYR A 201 7.53 10.09 -15.23
C TYR A 201 7.54 9.02 -14.15
N VAL A 202 8.16 7.90 -14.48
CA VAL A 202 8.56 6.86 -13.53
C VAL A 202 10.08 6.87 -13.37
N TYR A 203 10.54 6.81 -12.12
CA TYR A 203 11.93 6.75 -11.72
C TYR A 203 12.20 5.40 -11.06
N TYR A 204 13.25 4.70 -11.48
CA TYR A 204 13.52 3.35 -10.99
C TYR A 204 15.00 3.02 -11.01
N VAL A 205 15.39 1.99 -10.25
CA VAL A 205 16.76 1.47 -10.26
C VAL A 205 16.97 0.63 -11.51
N GLY A 206 17.91 1.04 -12.35
CA GLY A 206 18.39 0.30 -13.51
C GLY A 206 19.55 -0.64 -13.18
N VAL A 207 20.03 -1.35 -14.20
CA VAL A 207 21.24 -2.17 -14.07
C VAL A 207 22.46 -1.35 -13.65
N ASN A 208 23.41 -1.99 -12.97
CA ASN A 208 24.67 -1.37 -12.53
C ASN A 208 24.49 -0.09 -11.68
N GLY A 209 23.46 -0.04 -10.83
CA GLY A 209 23.27 1.06 -9.87
C GLY A 209 22.89 2.39 -10.50
N THR A 210 22.38 2.39 -11.73
CA THR A 210 21.84 3.60 -12.37
C THR A 210 20.46 3.92 -11.81
N ILE A 211 20.13 5.20 -11.69
CA ILE A 211 18.75 5.66 -11.53
C ILE A 211 18.27 6.12 -12.89
N MET A 212 17.20 5.50 -13.34
CA MET A 212 16.59 5.65 -14.64
C MET A 212 15.31 6.46 -14.52
N GLN A 213 14.98 7.20 -15.57
CA GLN A 213 13.72 7.89 -15.77
C GLN A 213 13.09 7.39 -17.08
N SER A 214 11.77 7.18 -17.09
CA SER A 214 11.02 6.90 -18.31
C SER A 214 9.66 7.59 -18.27
N LYS A 215 9.16 8.03 -19.43
CA LYS A 215 7.86 8.71 -19.53
C LYS A 215 6.74 7.70 -19.31
N ILE A 216 5.69 8.10 -18.60
CA ILE A 216 4.46 7.30 -18.49
C ILE A 216 3.60 7.58 -19.73
N VAL A 217 3.23 6.52 -20.45
CA VAL A 217 2.37 6.57 -21.64
C VAL A 217 1.17 5.66 -21.37
N PRO A 218 0.12 6.18 -20.71
CA PRO A 218 -1.08 5.40 -20.41
C PRO A 218 -1.73 4.91 -21.70
N SER A 219 -2.15 3.66 -21.71
CA SER A 219 -2.90 3.08 -22.82
C SER A 219 -3.85 2.00 -22.33
N ASN A 220 -4.92 1.81 -23.08
CA ASN A 220 -5.64 0.54 -23.13
C ASN A 220 -5.27 -0.18 -24.43
N ASN A 221 -5.58 -1.46 -24.56
CA ASN A 221 -5.31 -2.20 -25.79
C ASN A 221 -6.33 -1.91 -26.92
N ILE A 222 -7.31 -1.00 -26.71
CA ILE A 222 -8.20 -0.52 -27.77
C ILE A 222 -7.46 0.45 -28.68
N GLU A 223 -6.72 1.38 -28.08
CA GLU A 223 -5.95 2.40 -28.83
C GLU A 223 -4.71 1.81 -29.53
N SER A 224 -4.29 0.60 -29.15
CA SER A 224 -3.14 -0.12 -29.71
C SER A 224 -3.51 -1.56 -30.10
N PRO A 225 -4.08 -1.79 -31.30
CA PRO A 225 -4.48 -3.11 -31.77
C PRO A 225 -3.25 -4.01 -31.99
N GLY A 226 -2.82 -4.72 -30.95
CA GLY A 226 -1.62 -5.58 -30.97
C GLY A 226 -0.99 -5.85 -29.60
N GLY A 227 -1.36 -5.08 -28.57
CA GLY A 227 -0.81 -5.20 -27.22
C GLY A 227 -0.67 -3.83 -26.56
N MET A 228 -0.02 -3.76 -25.39
CA MET A 228 0.39 -2.46 -24.85
C MET A 228 1.42 -1.81 -25.77
N ASN A 229 1.50 -0.48 -25.72
CA ASN A 229 2.55 0.29 -26.42
C ASN A 229 3.95 -0.27 -26.15
N GLU A 230 4.87 -0.11 -27.11
CA GLU A 230 6.29 -0.35 -26.85
C GLU A 230 6.75 0.49 -25.65
N ALA A 231 7.63 -0.08 -24.83
CA ALA A 231 8.15 0.61 -23.66
C ALA A 231 8.79 1.94 -24.07
N PRO A 232 8.43 3.07 -23.42
CA PRO A 232 9.03 4.36 -23.72
C PRO A 232 10.55 4.35 -23.51
N ALA A 233 11.28 5.22 -24.21
CA ALA A 233 12.71 5.34 -23.99
C ALA A 233 13.03 5.69 -22.52
N SER A 234 14.15 5.19 -22.01
CA SER A 234 14.67 5.49 -20.68
C SER A 234 15.90 6.40 -20.75
N LYS A 235 16.12 7.18 -19.69
CA LYS A 235 17.27 8.09 -19.52
C LYS A 235 17.93 7.83 -18.17
N VAL A 236 19.25 7.74 -18.13
CA VAL A 236 20.02 7.75 -16.87
C VAL A 236 20.02 9.17 -16.30
N ILE A 237 19.60 9.34 -15.05
CA ILE A 237 19.59 10.64 -14.35
C ILE A 237 20.56 10.71 -13.16
N TYR A 238 20.98 9.55 -12.64
CA TYR A 238 21.97 9.47 -11.55
C TYR A 238 22.70 8.13 -11.57
N GLN A 239 23.93 8.12 -11.05
CA GLN A 239 24.71 6.91 -10.81
C GLN A 239 24.96 6.77 -9.31
N LEU A 240 24.45 5.68 -8.72
CA LEU A 240 24.70 5.39 -7.32
C LEU A 240 26.20 5.18 -7.09
N PRO A 241 26.75 5.66 -5.97
CA PRO A 241 28.11 5.34 -5.56
C PRO A 241 28.20 3.90 -5.06
N PHE A 242 29.40 3.33 -5.09
CA PHE A 242 29.69 2.09 -4.35
C PHE A 242 29.55 2.33 -2.85
N ASN A 243 29.11 1.29 -2.15
CA ASN A 243 29.09 1.30 -0.69
C ASN A 243 30.53 1.43 -0.17
N SER A 244 30.79 2.48 0.61
CA SER A 244 32.12 2.79 1.14
C SER A 244 32.69 1.72 2.08
N LEU A 245 31.83 0.92 2.71
CA LEU A 245 32.23 -0.22 3.55
C LEU A 245 32.09 -1.58 2.84
N GLY A 246 31.70 -1.58 1.57
CA GLY A 246 31.52 -2.78 0.76
C GLY A 246 32.83 -3.27 0.14
N ASP A 247 32.73 -4.32 -0.67
CA ASP A 247 33.82 -4.91 -1.45
C ASP A 247 34.19 -4.11 -2.72
N GLY A 248 33.66 -2.90 -2.86
CA GLY A 248 33.79 -2.06 -4.05
C GLY A 248 32.99 -2.55 -5.27
N LYS A 249 32.07 -3.51 -5.08
CA LYS A 249 31.21 -4.04 -6.17
C LYS A 249 29.73 -3.78 -5.93
N ALA A 250 29.31 -3.70 -4.68
CA ALA A 250 27.94 -3.37 -4.32
C ALA A 250 27.71 -1.85 -4.27
N TYR A 251 26.66 -1.39 -4.95
CA TYR A 251 26.16 -0.02 -4.82
C TYR A 251 25.50 0.19 -3.45
N VAL A 252 25.40 1.45 -3.02
CA VAL A 252 24.54 1.82 -1.88
C VAL A 252 23.09 1.40 -2.14
N LEU A 253 22.35 1.09 -1.07
CA LEU A 253 20.93 0.73 -1.17
C LEU A 253 20.10 2.00 -1.37
N PRO A 254 19.43 2.17 -2.53
CA PRO A 254 18.60 3.33 -2.79
C PRO A 254 17.20 3.15 -2.22
N TRP A 255 16.58 4.26 -1.89
CA TRP A 255 15.14 4.38 -1.69
C TRP A 255 14.63 5.52 -2.56
N LEU A 256 13.56 5.26 -3.31
CA LEU A 256 12.88 6.22 -4.17
C LEU A 256 11.48 6.42 -3.62
N TYR A 257 11.03 7.67 -3.59
CA TYR A 257 9.66 7.99 -3.18
C TYR A 257 9.17 9.27 -3.86
N SER A 258 7.85 9.42 -3.88
CA SER A 258 7.16 10.61 -4.39
C SER A 258 6.60 11.42 -3.23
N GLU A 259 6.78 12.74 -3.26
CA GLU A 259 6.17 13.65 -2.29
C GLU A 259 5.89 15.01 -2.96
N GLY A 260 4.64 15.47 -2.87
CA GLY A 260 4.23 16.79 -3.39
C GLY A 260 4.55 16.98 -4.88
N GLY A 261 4.23 15.99 -5.72
CA GLY A 261 4.49 16.05 -7.16
C GLY A 261 5.96 15.90 -7.57
N ASN A 262 6.86 15.59 -6.64
CA ASN A 262 8.30 15.47 -6.90
C ASN A 262 8.80 14.06 -6.57
N ALA A 263 9.81 13.60 -7.32
CA ALA A 263 10.51 12.36 -7.03
C ALA A 263 11.80 12.62 -6.25
N TYR A 264 12.11 11.75 -5.30
CA TYR A 264 13.28 11.84 -4.45
C TYR A 264 14.06 10.53 -4.45
N LEU A 265 15.38 10.65 -4.36
CA LEU A 265 16.32 9.55 -4.08
C LEU A 265 16.97 9.79 -2.73
N THR A 266 16.90 8.80 -1.86
CA THR A 266 17.67 8.79 -0.62
C THR A 266 18.47 7.50 -0.47
N PHE A 267 19.67 7.61 0.11
CA PHE A 267 20.49 6.45 0.45
C PHE A 267 21.46 6.77 1.58
N HIS A 268 21.86 5.74 2.32
CA HIS A 268 22.94 5.82 3.31
C HIS A 268 24.27 5.37 2.70
N ASN A 269 25.35 6.08 2.98
CA ASN A 269 26.71 5.61 2.69
C ASN A 269 27.59 5.67 3.94
N GLY A 270 28.07 4.51 4.36
CA GLY A 270 28.80 4.29 5.61
C GLY A 270 28.27 3.08 6.38
N GLY A 271 28.67 2.97 7.64
CA GLY A 271 28.19 1.95 8.58
C GLY A 271 26.96 2.41 9.35
N ALA A 272 26.29 1.46 10.03
CA ALA A 272 25.07 1.76 10.79
C ALA A 272 25.23 2.96 11.74
N THR A 273 26.37 3.03 12.44
CA THR A 273 26.69 4.11 13.39
C THR A 273 27.53 5.25 12.81
N MET A 274 28.05 5.17 11.59
CA MET A 274 28.95 6.17 11.03
C MET A 274 28.66 6.37 9.56
N GLY A 275 28.52 7.60 9.06
CA GLY A 275 28.30 7.83 7.64
C GLY A 275 27.27 8.91 7.39
N THR A 276 26.87 9.02 6.13
CA THR A 276 26.07 10.15 5.65
C THR A 276 24.82 9.67 4.95
N ASP A 277 23.69 10.30 5.26
CA ASP A 277 22.46 10.17 4.50
C ASP A 277 22.46 11.21 3.39
N TYR A 278 22.14 10.79 2.18
CA TYR A 278 22.01 11.67 1.02
C TYR A 278 20.56 11.71 0.59
N LEU A 279 20.07 12.91 0.27
CA LEU A 279 18.77 13.16 -0.32
C LEU A 279 18.95 13.99 -1.59
N PHE A 280 18.42 13.49 -2.70
CA PHE A 280 18.37 14.17 -3.98
C PHE A 280 16.93 14.37 -4.42
N ARG A 281 16.64 15.51 -5.04
CA ARG A 281 15.43 15.69 -5.85
C ARG A 281 15.75 15.25 -7.28
N LEU A 282 14.85 14.47 -7.88
CA LEU A 282 14.96 13.97 -9.24
C LEU A 282 13.99 14.73 -10.15
N ASP A 283 14.46 15.10 -11.33
CA ASP A 283 13.66 15.75 -12.37
C ASP A 283 14.17 15.36 -13.77
N SER A 284 13.64 15.98 -14.83
CA SER A 284 14.07 15.74 -16.20
C SER A 284 15.53 16.13 -16.46
N ASP A 285 16.12 17.03 -15.67
CA ASP A 285 17.48 17.54 -15.87
C ASP A 285 18.52 16.68 -15.14
N GLY A 286 18.14 16.02 -14.04
CA GLY A 286 18.97 15.03 -13.37
C GLY A 286 18.62 14.86 -11.90
N ALA A 287 19.66 14.76 -11.06
CA ALA A 287 19.54 14.68 -9.61
C ALA A 287 20.20 15.89 -8.94
N THR A 288 19.41 16.65 -8.18
CA THR A 288 19.87 17.81 -7.40
C THR A 288 20.05 17.42 -5.94
N LEU A 289 21.26 17.57 -5.39
CA LEU A 289 21.53 17.28 -3.97
C LEU A 289 20.80 18.28 -3.07
N ILE A 290 19.98 17.77 -2.14
CA ILE A 290 19.21 18.55 -1.17
C ILE A 290 19.81 18.45 0.23
N ASN A 291 20.25 17.26 0.64
CA ASN A 291 20.84 17.03 1.95
C ASN A 291 21.94 15.96 1.85
N ASN A 292 23.03 16.14 2.58
CA ASN A 292 24.13 15.18 2.72
C ASN A 292 24.57 15.09 4.19
N SER A 293 23.59 15.01 5.10
CA SER A 293 23.81 14.90 6.54
C SER A 293 22.74 14.01 7.16
N ARG A 294 22.97 13.56 8.40
CA ARG A 294 21.92 12.90 9.19
C ARG A 294 21.02 13.89 9.94
N ASN A 295 21.02 15.16 9.56
CA ASN A 295 20.02 16.10 10.06
C ASN A 295 18.73 15.91 9.29
N VAL A 296 17.60 15.89 10.01
CA VAL A 296 16.31 16.16 9.40
C VAL A 296 16.30 17.62 8.99
N LEU A 297 15.81 17.91 7.78
CA LEU A 297 15.53 19.26 7.31
C LEU A 297 14.03 19.39 7.11
N LYS A 298 13.42 20.41 7.70
CA LYS A 298 11.99 20.72 7.55
C LYS A 298 11.81 22.20 7.28
N SER A 299 11.02 22.52 6.28
CA SER A 299 10.78 23.91 5.86
C SER A 299 9.31 24.26 6.02
N PHE A 300 9.05 25.42 6.63
CA PHE A 300 7.73 26.03 6.77
C PHE A 300 7.81 27.46 6.25
N LYS A 301 7.38 27.68 5.01
CA LYS A 301 7.53 28.97 4.30
C LYS A 301 9.00 29.42 4.26
N ASP A 302 9.32 30.52 4.94
CA ASP A 302 10.64 31.17 5.01
C ASP A 302 11.53 30.63 6.14
N LYS A 303 11.04 29.68 6.93
CA LYS A 303 11.75 29.11 8.08
C LYS A 303 12.19 27.70 7.76
N GLU A 304 13.45 27.40 8.02
CA GLU A 304 14.02 26.07 7.93
C GLU A 304 14.39 25.61 9.35
N PHE A 305 14.13 24.35 9.65
CA PHE A 305 14.46 23.71 10.92
C PHE A 305 15.33 22.50 10.64
N GLN A 306 16.28 22.26 11.54
CA GLN A 306 17.06 21.05 11.52
C GLN A 306 17.35 20.50 12.90
N TRP A 307 17.48 19.17 12.96
CA TRP A 307 17.96 18.47 14.14
C TRP A 307 18.58 17.15 13.75
N TRP A 308 19.53 16.69 14.57
CA TRP A 308 20.26 15.45 14.33
C TRP A 308 19.41 14.21 14.63
N VAL A 309 19.33 13.28 13.69
CA VAL A 309 18.71 11.94 13.87
C VAL A 309 19.69 10.78 13.61
N GLY A 310 20.99 11.07 13.60
CA GLY A 310 22.05 10.06 13.55
C GLY A 310 22.30 9.39 14.90
N PRO A 311 23.43 8.72 15.14
CA PRO A 311 23.70 8.09 16.44
C PRO A 311 23.70 9.10 17.59
N ALA A 312 23.04 8.73 18.69
CA ALA A 312 23.01 9.36 20.02
C ALA A 312 23.28 10.89 20.05
N PRO A 313 22.24 11.73 19.94
CA PRO A 313 22.42 13.18 19.97
C PRO A 313 22.86 13.66 21.36
N GLY A 314 23.64 14.73 21.39
CA GLY A 314 23.73 15.58 22.58
C GLY A 314 22.47 16.46 22.72
N PRO A 315 22.18 16.99 23.93
CA PRO A 315 21.06 17.90 24.12
C PRO A 315 21.31 19.27 23.46
N GLY A 316 20.25 20.03 23.19
CA GLY A 316 20.29 21.29 22.46
C GLY A 316 20.59 21.11 20.96
N ASN A 317 20.04 20.06 20.35
CA ASN A 317 20.26 19.67 18.95
C ASN A 317 19.25 20.29 17.96
N LEU A 318 18.38 21.21 18.38
CA LEU A 318 17.39 21.86 17.52
C LEU A 318 17.88 23.21 17.04
N TYR A 319 17.80 23.43 15.73
CA TYR A 319 18.24 24.66 15.09
C TYR A 319 17.18 25.19 14.12
N MET A 320 17.15 26.50 13.96
CA MET A 320 16.32 27.21 13.00
C MET A 320 17.19 28.12 12.13
N LYS A 321 16.76 28.30 10.89
CA LYS A 321 17.33 29.26 9.95
C LYS A 321 16.23 30.10 9.34
N THR A 322 16.50 31.39 9.23
CA THR A 322 15.66 32.40 8.60
C THR A 322 16.52 33.23 7.63
N PRO A 323 15.93 34.13 6.81
CA PRO A 323 16.74 35.05 6.01
C PRO A 323 17.72 35.91 6.84
N ASN A 324 17.48 36.08 8.14
CA ASN A 324 18.28 36.91 9.04
C ASN A 324 19.40 36.14 9.77
N THR A 325 19.39 34.80 9.79
CA THR A 325 20.38 34.00 10.56
C THR A 325 21.73 33.82 9.84
N ILE A 326 21.91 34.42 8.66
CA ILE A 326 23.14 34.30 7.85
C ILE A 326 24.41 34.69 8.64
N ASN A 327 24.29 35.54 9.66
CA ASN A 327 25.41 36.01 10.50
C ASN A 327 25.55 35.27 11.84
N SER A 328 24.93 34.09 12.00
CA SER A 328 25.06 33.30 13.24
C SER A 328 26.52 32.89 13.51
N ALA A 329 26.96 33.03 14.77
CA ALA A 329 28.27 32.57 15.24
C ALA A 329 28.32 31.06 15.56
N GLU A 330 27.26 30.31 15.24
CA GLU A 330 27.18 28.86 15.48
C GLU A 330 28.24 28.10 14.67
N LEU A 331 29.23 27.54 15.37
CA LEU A 331 30.38 26.88 14.76
C LEU A 331 30.02 25.50 14.18
N THR A 332 29.06 24.80 14.79
CA THR A 332 28.66 23.46 14.34
C THR A 332 27.84 23.53 13.05
N TYR A 333 26.97 24.54 12.93
CA TYR A 333 26.11 24.75 11.77
C TYR A 333 26.10 26.24 11.37
N PRO A 334 27.09 26.70 10.59
CA PRO A 334 27.14 28.10 10.16
C PRO A 334 25.85 28.54 9.44
N GLY A 335 25.31 29.69 9.84
CA GLY A 335 24.05 30.22 9.32
C GLY A 335 22.77 29.67 9.98
N TRP A 336 22.90 28.79 10.96
CA TRP A 336 21.81 28.28 11.79
C TRP A 336 21.88 28.84 13.21
N GLU A 337 20.73 29.05 13.83
CA GLU A 337 20.59 29.49 15.21
C GLU A 337 20.02 28.35 16.06
N LYS A 338 20.61 28.12 17.24
CA LYS A 338 20.10 27.13 18.19
C LYS A 338 18.84 27.67 18.86
N ILE A 339 17.78 26.86 18.90
CA ILE A 339 16.51 27.21 19.54
C ILE A 339 16.05 26.16 20.54
N GLY A 340 15.13 26.54 21.42
CA GLY A 340 14.68 25.78 22.57
C GLY A 340 15.72 25.73 23.71
N SER A 341 15.32 25.10 24.80
CA SER A 341 16.21 24.79 25.92
C SER A 341 17.30 23.79 25.51
N THR A 342 18.53 24.03 25.97
CA THR A 342 19.71 23.19 25.71
C THR A 342 19.75 21.91 26.53
N ASP A 343 18.77 21.69 27.42
CA ASP A 343 18.69 20.49 28.26
C ASP A 343 17.93 19.33 27.60
N TYR A 344 17.36 19.56 26.41
CA TYR A 344 16.51 18.60 25.72
C TYR A 344 17.19 18.01 24.50
N ILE A 345 16.96 16.71 24.27
CA ILE A 345 17.16 16.09 22.97
C ILE A 345 15.84 16.23 22.21
N TYR A 346 15.83 17.00 21.12
CA TYR A 346 14.67 17.23 20.27
C TYR A 346 14.61 16.27 19.10
N GLY A 347 13.40 15.90 18.71
CA GLY A 347 13.12 15.05 17.56
C GLY A 347 13.54 13.60 17.78
N TRP A 348 13.45 13.10 19.01
CA TRP A 348 13.75 11.72 19.38
C TRP A 348 12.70 11.15 20.31
N TYR A 349 12.36 9.88 20.09
CA TYR A 349 11.83 9.03 21.15
C TYR A 349 13.02 8.42 21.89
N TRP A 350 13.29 8.92 23.09
CA TRP A 350 14.40 8.50 23.95
C TRP A 350 13.88 7.86 25.23
N ASN A 351 14.50 6.76 25.63
CA ASN A 351 14.14 6.02 26.83
C ASN A 351 15.35 5.66 27.68
N ILE A 352 15.13 5.69 29.00
CA ILE A 352 16.04 5.10 29.98
C ILE A 352 15.56 3.65 30.19
N ASN A 353 16.46 2.69 30.07
CA ASN A 353 16.23 1.30 30.44
C ASN A 353 16.90 1.03 31.79
N ASP A 354 16.09 0.86 32.82
CA ASP A 354 16.47 0.59 34.19
C ASP A 354 15.85 -0.74 34.63
N VAL A 355 16.56 -1.84 34.39
CA VAL A 355 16.03 -3.18 34.69
C VAL A 355 15.99 -3.36 36.22
N PRO A 356 14.79 -3.58 36.81
CA PRO A 356 14.67 -3.76 38.25
C PRO A 356 15.57 -4.90 38.75
N GLY A 357 16.38 -4.63 39.77
CA GLY A 357 17.29 -5.62 40.36
C GLY A 357 18.67 -5.73 39.68
N THR A 358 19.00 -4.83 38.76
CA THR A 358 20.36 -4.69 38.20
C THR A 358 20.89 -3.26 38.40
N GLU A 359 22.21 -3.09 38.49
CA GLU A 359 22.87 -1.77 38.51
C GLU A 359 23.06 -1.19 37.09
N SER A 360 22.56 -1.88 36.06
CA SER A 360 22.73 -1.50 34.67
C SER A 360 21.64 -0.51 34.24
N ILE A 361 22.03 0.74 34.05
CA ILE A 361 21.21 1.76 33.40
C ILE A 361 21.76 1.96 31.98
N SER A 362 20.90 1.83 30.97
CA SER A 362 21.23 2.20 29.60
C SER A 362 20.23 3.21 29.06
N GLU A 363 20.67 4.01 28.09
CA GLU A 363 19.86 5.01 27.43
C GLU A 363 19.95 4.83 25.92
N GLY A 364 18.84 5.06 25.22
CA GLY A 364 18.79 4.97 23.78
C GLY A 364 17.49 5.49 23.23
N GLY A 365 17.33 5.40 21.92
CA GLY A 365 16.13 5.91 21.28
C GLY A 365 16.15 5.78 19.77
N THR A 366 15.13 6.34 19.15
CA THR A 366 15.00 6.45 17.70
C THR A 366 14.72 7.91 17.33
N GLY A 367 15.32 8.37 16.23
CA GLY A 367 15.05 9.70 15.70
C GLY A 367 13.67 9.78 15.07
N SER A 368 12.91 10.82 15.40
CA SER A 368 11.65 11.18 14.75
C SER A 368 11.89 12.28 13.71
N ARG A 369 11.16 12.19 12.60
CA ARG A 369 11.16 13.18 11.52
C ARG A 369 9.95 14.12 11.58
N ASP A 370 9.10 13.98 12.59
CA ASP A 370 7.87 14.74 12.74
C ASP A 370 8.11 16.04 13.52
N CYS A 371 7.63 17.14 12.95
CA CYS A 371 7.52 18.43 13.60
C CYS A 371 6.31 19.17 13.02
N TYR A 372 5.70 20.07 13.78
CA TYR A 372 4.60 20.89 13.30
C TYR A 372 4.77 22.33 13.75
N LEU A 373 4.64 23.28 12.83
CA LEU A 373 4.70 24.71 13.14
C LEU A 373 3.34 25.35 12.91
N ILE A 374 2.81 25.99 13.94
CA ILE A 374 1.66 26.89 13.84
C ILE A 374 2.03 28.21 14.52
N ASP A 375 1.81 29.32 13.82
CA ASP A 375 2.28 30.65 14.22
C ASP A 375 3.78 30.68 14.56
N ASP A 376 4.14 30.91 15.82
CA ASP A 376 5.51 30.96 16.34
C ASP A 376 5.87 29.72 17.17
N ASP A 377 5.00 28.71 17.23
CA ASP A 377 5.15 27.57 18.11
C ASP A 377 5.46 26.31 17.32
N LEU A 378 6.68 25.80 17.51
CA LEU A 378 7.13 24.53 16.96
C LEU A 378 6.81 23.40 17.94
N TYR A 379 6.03 22.43 17.49
CA TYR A 379 5.74 21.19 18.20
C TYR A 379 6.66 20.08 17.73
N ILE A 380 7.34 19.44 18.68
CA ILE A 380 8.34 18.40 18.42
C ILE A 380 8.47 17.47 19.62
N LEU A 381 8.87 16.21 19.39
CA LEU A 381 9.26 15.33 20.49
C LEU A 381 10.48 15.88 21.23
N GLY A 382 10.52 15.67 22.54
CA GLY A 382 11.64 16.10 23.37
C GLY A 382 11.88 15.15 24.54
N PHE A 383 13.13 15.04 24.96
CA PHE A 383 13.53 14.29 26.15
C PHE A 383 14.41 15.14 27.06
N ASP A 384 14.01 15.31 28.32
CA ASP A 384 14.70 16.15 29.30
C ASP A 384 15.91 15.42 29.90
N THR A 385 17.11 15.74 29.42
CA THR A 385 18.34 15.07 29.85
C THR A 385 18.78 15.48 31.27
N ARG A 386 18.36 16.67 31.71
CA ARG A 386 18.63 17.14 33.08
C ARG A 386 17.77 16.36 34.07
N ALA A 387 16.49 16.15 33.79
CA ALA A 387 15.62 15.30 34.60
C ALA A 387 16.08 13.84 34.58
N ALA A 388 16.56 13.33 33.44
CA ALA A 388 17.15 12.01 33.33
C ALA A 388 18.38 11.84 34.24
N ALA A 389 19.32 12.78 34.18
CA ALA A 389 20.52 12.75 35.02
C ALA A 389 20.18 12.82 36.52
N ASP A 390 19.17 13.61 36.91
CA ASP A 390 18.68 13.68 38.28
C ASP A 390 18.08 12.34 38.73
N TYR A 391 17.22 11.73 37.91
CA TYR A 391 16.66 10.40 38.16
C TYR A 391 17.74 9.34 38.34
N ILE A 392 18.73 9.31 37.45
CA ILE A 392 19.82 8.32 37.48
C ILE A 392 20.67 8.47 38.75
N LYS A 393 20.91 9.71 39.18
CA LYS A 393 21.76 10.00 40.34
C LYS A 393 21.02 9.83 41.66
N ASN A 394 19.77 10.27 41.73
CA ASN A 394 19.04 10.47 42.98
C ASN A 394 17.79 9.57 43.10
N GLY A 395 17.40 8.84 42.05
CA GLY A 395 16.14 8.11 41.96
C GLY A 395 14.94 9.05 41.75
N GLY A 396 13.73 8.56 42.04
CA GLY A 396 12.49 9.35 41.99
C GLY A 396 11.64 9.10 40.74
N ILE A 397 11.10 10.17 40.15
CA ILE A 397 10.22 10.07 38.98
C ILE A 397 11.07 9.97 37.72
N LYS A 398 10.96 8.84 37.03
CA LYS A 398 11.61 8.62 35.75
C LYS A 398 11.01 9.54 34.69
N THR A 399 11.86 10.34 34.05
CA THR A 399 11.46 11.16 32.90
C THR A 399 11.13 10.30 31.69
N THR A 400 10.20 10.77 30.86
CA THR A 400 9.76 10.13 29.62
C THR A 400 9.85 11.12 28.46
N THR A 401 9.98 10.60 27.24
CA THR A 401 9.80 11.44 26.05
C THR A 401 8.40 12.04 26.08
N GLY A 402 8.31 13.34 25.78
CA GLY A 402 7.05 14.06 25.69
C GLY A 402 6.96 14.85 24.40
N LEU A 403 5.81 15.49 24.22
CA LEU A 403 5.58 16.47 23.16
C LEU A 403 5.79 17.88 23.73
N TYR A 404 6.64 18.67 23.06
CA TYR A 404 7.04 19.99 23.51
C TYR A 404 6.67 21.06 22.50
N GLN A 405 6.21 22.19 23.02
CA GLN A 405 6.08 23.46 22.32
C GLN A 405 7.38 24.24 22.53
N VAL A 406 8.01 24.66 21.43
CA VAL A 406 9.16 25.57 21.42
C VAL A 406 8.73 26.85 20.73
N ASN A 407 8.64 27.95 21.49
CA ASN A 407 8.34 29.24 20.89
C ASN A 407 9.60 29.80 20.22
N ILE A 408 9.54 30.00 18.90
CA ILE A 408 10.72 30.37 18.10
C ILE A 408 11.15 31.83 18.29
N LYS A 409 10.35 32.66 18.98
CA LYS A 409 10.66 34.07 19.27
C LYS A 409 11.21 34.27 20.67
N THR A 410 10.59 33.64 21.67
CA THR A 410 11.00 33.77 23.09
C THR A 410 12.02 32.72 23.50
N ASN A 411 12.19 31.67 22.68
CA ASN A 411 13.00 30.50 22.96
C ASN A 411 12.49 29.65 24.15
N GLU A 412 11.26 29.90 24.61
CA GLU A 412 10.65 29.13 25.69
C GLU A 412 10.27 27.73 25.24
N THR A 413 10.59 26.73 26.07
CA THR A 413 10.25 25.32 25.85
C THR A 413 9.28 24.85 26.92
N ARG A 414 8.15 24.26 26.51
CA ARG A 414 7.10 23.79 27.41
C ARG A 414 6.59 22.41 26.98
N ARG A 415 6.55 21.46 27.91
CA ARG A 415 5.85 20.18 27.72
C ARG A 415 4.35 20.42 27.69
N ILE A 416 3.64 19.85 26.71
CA ILE A 416 2.20 20.12 26.53
C ILE A 416 1.27 19.02 27.05
N THR A 417 1.81 17.85 27.38
CA THR A 417 1.09 16.71 27.95
C THR A 417 1.95 15.97 28.98
N ASP A 418 1.33 15.46 30.04
CA ASP A 418 1.98 14.59 31.02
C ASP A 418 2.17 13.16 30.51
N GLN A 419 1.51 12.79 29.40
CA GLN A 419 1.69 11.49 28.77
C GLN A 419 3.10 11.32 28.22
N GLU A 420 3.58 10.08 28.21
CA GLU A 420 4.69 9.69 27.35
C GLU A 420 4.22 9.72 25.89
N VAL A 421 5.06 10.24 25.00
CA VAL A 421 4.74 10.35 23.57
C VAL A 421 5.80 9.64 22.76
N THR A 422 5.40 8.66 21.95
CA THR A 422 6.30 7.86 21.11
C THR A 422 6.26 8.31 19.64
N GLY A 423 5.16 8.93 19.20
CA GLY A 423 5.01 9.52 17.87
C GLY A 423 3.79 10.44 17.80
N PHE A 424 3.76 11.33 16.81
CA PHE A 424 2.64 12.26 16.60
C PHE A 424 2.50 12.72 15.15
N LYS A 425 1.30 13.17 14.79
CA LYS A 425 0.96 13.92 13.57
C LYS A 425 0.11 15.11 13.96
N ALA A 426 0.05 16.12 13.11
CA ALA A 426 -0.72 17.32 13.39
C ALA A 426 -1.44 17.83 12.14
N GLU A 427 -2.65 18.36 12.34
CA GLU A 427 -3.51 18.91 11.30
C GLU A 427 -4.31 20.08 11.88
N GLY A 428 -4.12 21.27 11.32
CA GLY A 428 -4.77 22.49 11.78
C GLY A 428 -4.53 22.77 13.28
N ASP A 429 -5.60 22.88 14.04
CA ASP A 429 -5.56 23.18 15.49
C ASP A 429 -5.35 21.93 16.38
N TYR A 430 -5.05 20.77 15.78
CA TYR A 430 -4.99 19.50 16.48
C TYR A 430 -3.66 18.76 16.31
N ILE A 431 -3.20 18.17 17.39
CA ILE A 431 -2.09 17.22 17.42
C ILE A 431 -2.63 15.86 17.87
N TYR A 432 -2.32 14.84 17.10
CA TYR A 432 -2.70 13.45 17.33
C TYR A 432 -1.45 12.68 17.70
N PHE A 433 -1.47 11.98 18.82
CA PHE A 433 -0.28 11.30 19.31
C PHE A 433 -0.66 10.02 20.05
N TYR A 434 0.36 9.21 20.30
CA TYR A 434 0.20 7.94 20.98
C TYR A 434 1.35 7.69 21.95
N ASN A 435 1.07 6.85 22.93
CA ASN A 435 2.07 6.41 23.90
C ASN A 435 2.54 4.98 23.58
N LYS A 436 3.45 4.46 24.40
CA LYS A 436 4.00 3.09 24.26
C LYS A 436 2.99 1.96 24.46
N TYR A 437 1.77 2.26 24.89
CA TYR A 437 0.69 1.28 25.05
C TYR A 437 -0.31 1.32 23.89
N VAL A 438 -0.04 2.14 22.85
CA VAL A 438 -0.94 2.36 21.71
C VAL A 438 -2.25 3.01 22.17
N GLU A 439 -2.22 3.77 23.26
CA GLU A 439 -3.33 4.64 23.64
C GLU A 439 -3.24 5.91 22.80
N LEU A 440 -4.33 6.25 22.11
CA LEU A 440 -4.41 7.39 21.20
C LEU A 440 -4.95 8.62 21.94
N PHE A 441 -4.41 9.79 21.61
CA PHE A 441 -4.78 11.06 22.19
C PHE A 441 -4.89 12.14 21.11
N LYS A 442 -5.74 13.13 21.39
CA LYS A 442 -5.91 14.33 20.57
C LYS A 442 -5.72 15.58 21.44
N TYR A 443 -4.78 16.43 21.11
CA TYR A 443 -4.54 17.71 21.78
C TYR A 443 -5.05 18.87 20.91
N LYS A 444 -5.83 19.77 21.49
CA LYS A 444 -6.30 21.00 20.82
C LYS A 444 -5.41 22.17 21.21
N ILE A 445 -4.72 22.75 20.23
CA ILE A 445 -3.67 23.76 20.43
C ILE A 445 -4.25 25.04 21.02
N SER A 446 -5.30 25.59 20.41
CA SER A 446 -5.94 26.84 20.83
C SER A 446 -6.48 26.82 22.26
N GLU A 447 -6.97 25.67 22.71
CA GLU A 447 -7.54 25.49 24.05
C GLU A 447 -6.52 24.99 25.08
N LYS A 448 -5.41 24.43 24.61
CA LYS A 448 -4.39 23.74 25.43
C LYS A 448 -4.98 22.58 26.22
N ILE A 449 -5.91 21.84 25.61
CA ILE A 449 -6.64 20.72 26.22
C ILE A 449 -6.33 19.42 25.48
N GLU A 450 -6.11 18.35 26.25
CA GLU A 450 -5.97 16.98 25.79
C GLU A 450 -7.31 16.24 25.88
N TYR A 451 -7.64 15.46 24.85
CA TYR A 451 -8.78 14.56 24.77
C TYR A 451 -8.26 13.13 24.53
N PRO A 452 -8.39 12.22 25.50
CA PRO A 452 -8.06 10.82 25.27
C PRO A 452 -9.06 10.19 24.29
N ILE A 453 -8.58 9.33 23.41
CA ILE A 453 -9.41 8.47 22.56
C ILE A 453 -9.55 7.12 23.27
N GLN A 454 -10.77 6.60 23.35
CA GLN A 454 -11.05 5.38 24.11
C GLN A 454 -10.26 4.19 23.56
N ALA A 455 -9.26 3.74 24.31
CA ALA A 455 -8.49 2.55 23.98
C ALA A 455 -9.37 1.30 24.01
N LYS A 456 -9.22 0.43 22.99
CA LYS A 456 -9.88 -0.88 22.93
C LYS A 456 -8.90 -2.06 22.88
N LEU A 457 -7.59 -1.79 22.87
CA LEU A 457 -6.56 -2.81 22.96
C LEU A 457 -6.19 -3.04 24.42
N GLU A 458 -5.98 -4.30 24.79
CA GLU A 458 -5.41 -4.63 26.10
C GLU A 458 -3.98 -4.10 26.20
N ARG A 459 -3.60 -3.57 27.37
CA ARG A 459 -2.23 -3.15 27.61
C ARG A 459 -1.30 -4.36 27.54
N GLY A 460 -0.35 -4.32 26.61
CA GLY A 460 0.62 -5.38 26.36
C GLY A 460 1.85 -4.81 25.65
N ASN A 461 2.62 -5.70 25.01
CA ASN A 461 3.77 -5.30 24.18
C ASN A 461 3.31 -4.83 22.80
N ASN A 462 2.43 -3.82 22.76
CA ASN A 462 1.90 -3.23 21.55
C ASN A 462 2.71 -1.99 21.19
N PHE A 463 2.90 -1.74 19.90
CA PHE A 463 3.50 -0.50 19.41
C PHE A 463 2.99 -0.20 18.00
N ILE A 464 3.20 1.02 17.54
CA ILE A 464 2.81 1.46 16.19
C ILE A 464 4.07 1.55 15.34
N GLU A 465 4.06 0.89 14.17
CA GLU A 465 5.13 0.95 13.17
C GLU A 465 4.96 2.16 12.25
N GLN A 466 3.73 2.39 11.77
CA GLN A 466 3.37 3.50 10.90
C GLN A 466 2.10 4.19 11.41
N PHE A 467 2.05 5.51 11.35
CA PHE A 467 0.98 6.32 11.93
C PHE A 467 0.70 7.53 11.03
N GLU A 468 -0.52 7.65 10.52
CA GLU A 468 -0.94 8.76 9.67
C GLU A 468 -2.30 9.30 10.08
N VAL A 469 -2.51 10.59 9.82
CA VAL A 469 -3.75 11.30 10.15
C VAL A 469 -4.17 12.17 9.00
N LEU A 470 -5.46 12.13 8.67
CA LEU A 470 -6.07 12.97 7.64
C LEU A 470 -7.54 13.26 7.98
N GLY A 471 -7.95 14.53 7.91
CA GLY A 471 -9.31 14.93 8.25
C GLY A 471 -9.71 14.59 9.69
N GLY A 472 -8.71 14.46 10.56
CA GLY A 472 -8.87 13.95 11.92
C GLY A 472 -9.18 12.47 12.08
N HIS A 473 -9.14 11.68 10.99
CA HIS A 473 -9.14 10.22 11.04
C HIS A 473 -7.72 9.70 11.25
N ILE A 474 -7.58 8.72 12.15
CA ILE A 474 -6.29 8.10 12.47
C ILE A 474 -6.21 6.76 11.77
N TYR A 475 -5.08 6.49 11.13
CA TYR A 475 -4.73 5.20 10.56
C TYR A 475 -3.38 4.76 11.11
N PHE A 476 -3.26 3.52 11.55
CA PHE A 476 -2.00 3.02 12.06
C PHE A 476 -1.76 1.55 11.77
N GLU A 477 -0.49 1.21 11.59
CA GLU A 477 0.00 -0.16 11.52
C GLU A 477 0.40 -0.63 12.92
N SER A 478 -0.18 -1.73 13.37
CA SER A 478 0.26 -2.42 14.59
C SER A 478 1.57 -3.16 14.34
N GLY A 479 2.58 -2.91 15.18
CA GLY A 479 3.86 -3.61 15.12
C GLY A 479 3.84 -5.05 15.63
N VAL A 480 2.69 -5.54 16.10
CA VAL A 480 2.54 -6.93 16.59
C VAL A 480 2.06 -7.87 15.49
N ASP A 481 1.05 -7.46 14.74
CA ASP A 481 0.36 -8.27 13.73
C ASP A 481 0.44 -7.69 12.31
N HIS A 482 1.06 -6.52 12.14
CA HIS A 482 1.10 -5.76 10.89
C HIS A 482 -0.30 -5.48 10.31
N GLY A 483 -1.31 -5.40 11.18
CA GLY A 483 -2.67 -5.00 10.84
C GLY A 483 -2.80 -3.50 10.66
N LEU A 484 -3.66 -3.07 9.73
CA LEU A 484 -4.09 -1.69 9.57
C LEU A 484 -5.31 -1.44 10.46
N TYR A 485 -5.22 -0.44 11.32
CA TYR A 485 -6.27 -0.07 12.27
C TYR A 485 -6.70 1.39 12.10
N ASP A 486 -7.96 1.66 12.41
CA ASP A 486 -8.52 3.01 12.43
C ASP A 486 -8.53 3.62 13.85
N SER A 487 -9.06 4.84 13.99
CA SER A 487 -9.24 5.51 15.29
C SER A 487 -10.15 4.78 16.28
N ASN A 488 -10.98 3.83 15.81
CA ASN A 488 -11.84 3.00 16.63
C ASN A 488 -11.19 1.68 17.03
N TYR A 489 -9.92 1.48 16.66
CA TYR A 489 -9.17 0.23 16.81
C TYR A 489 -9.80 -0.95 16.06
N GLU A 490 -10.53 -0.67 14.97
CA GLU A 490 -11.06 -1.71 14.09
C GLU A 490 -9.98 -2.11 13.10
N ASN A 491 -9.75 -3.42 12.96
CA ASN A 491 -8.84 -3.95 11.94
C ASN A 491 -9.52 -3.81 10.57
N ILE A 492 -8.95 -2.97 9.72
CA ILE A 492 -9.46 -2.62 8.39
C ILE A 492 -8.52 -3.11 7.27
N GLY A 493 -7.49 -3.89 7.60
CA GLY A 493 -6.51 -4.43 6.66
C GLY A 493 -5.41 -5.23 7.36
N ARG A 494 -4.66 -6.03 6.61
CA ARG A 494 -3.55 -6.84 7.14
C ARG A 494 -2.33 -6.82 6.23
N GLY A 495 -1.15 -7.00 6.83
CA GLY A 495 0.13 -7.06 6.13
C GLY A 495 0.51 -5.72 5.49
N VAL A 496 0.40 -4.63 6.24
CA VAL A 496 0.77 -3.29 5.77
C VAL A 496 2.21 -3.29 5.23
N ARG A 497 2.39 -2.77 4.02
CA ARG A 497 3.70 -2.53 3.41
C ARG A 497 4.05 -1.04 3.39
N GLU A 498 3.05 -0.20 3.17
CA GLU A 498 3.19 1.25 3.14
C GLU A 498 1.91 1.89 3.68
N LEU A 499 2.06 2.88 4.55
CA LEU A 499 1.01 3.78 5.00
C LEU A 499 1.57 5.21 4.97
N LYS A 500 1.01 6.06 4.12
CA LYS A 500 1.50 7.44 3.95
C LYS A 500 0.42 8.40 3.50
N LEU A 501 0.65 9.70 3.70
CA LEU A 501 -0.08 10.74 2.99
C LEU A 501 0.41 10.85 1.53
N THR A 502 -0.52 11.09 0.61
CA THR A 502 -0.25 11.31 -0.81
C THR A 502 -1.26 12.31 -1.40
N GLY A 503 -1.08 12.70 -2.66
CA GLY A 503 -1.75 13.85 -3.25
C GLY A 503 -0.87 15.09 -3.22
N SER A 504 -1.16 16.06 -4.10
CA SER A 504 -0.36 17.28 -4.22
C SER A 504 -0.43 18.13 -2.95
N ASP A 505 -1.56 18.08 -2.24
CA ASP A 505 -1.85 18.78 -0.99
C ASP A 505 -1.91 17.81 0.21
N LYS A 506 -1.43 16.57 0.05
CA LYS A 506 -1.51 15.50 1.06
C LYS A 506 -2.96 15.17 1.46
N GLU A 507 -3.86 15.23 0.49
CA GLU A 507 -5.30 15.11 0.65
C GLU A 507 -5.83 13.67 0.68
N TYR A 508 -4.93 12.67 0.59
CA TYR A 508 -5.26 11.25 0.70
C TYR A 508 -4.32 10.49 1.64
N VAL A 509 -4.85 9.47 2.33
CA VAL A 509 -4.04 8.43 2.97
C VAL A 509 -4.00 7.22 2.04
N ALA A 510 -2.81 6.80 1.64
CA ALA A 510 -2.57 5.62 0.84
C ALA A 510 -2.06 4.47 1.70
N CYS A 511 -2.65 3.30 1.52
CA CYS A 511 -2.19 2.06 2.11
C CYS A 511 -1.98 0.99 1.04
N THR A 512 -0.81 0.33 1.08
CA THR A 512 -0.58 -0.92 0.36
C THR A 512 -0.48 -2.07 1.36
N LEU A 513 -1.20 -3.14 1.08
CA LEU A 513 -1.35 -4.30 1.92
C LEU A 513 -0.82 -5.54 1.19
N SER A 514 -0.41 -6.53 1.98
CA SER A 514 0.14 -7.78 1.47
C SER A 514 -0.52 -8.97 2.13
N GLY A 515 -0.78 -10.00 1.32
CA GLY A 515 -1.51 -11.17 1.75
C GLY A 515 -1.79 -12.10 0.60
N ASP A 516 -2.48 -13.19 0.92
CA ASP A 516 -3.02 -14.14 -0.04
C ASP A 516 -4.21 -13.56 -0.83
N ASN A 517 -4.88 -14.40 -1.62
CA ASN A 517 -6.05 -14.00 -2.41
C ASN A 517 -7.32 -13.88 -1.56
N GLU A 518 -7.27 -14.20 -0.26
CA GLU A 518 -8.38 -13.91 0.66
C GLU A 518 -8.37 -12.44 1.09
N LEU A 519 -7.26 -11.73 0.89
CA LEU A 519 -7.19 -10.29 1.04
C LEU A 519 -7.76 -9.61 -0.21
N THR A 520 -8.97 -9.07 -0.09
CA THR A 520 -9.71 -8.44 -1.18
C THR A 520 -9.09 -7.10 -1.60
N ASP A 521 -8.82 -6.25 -0.60
CA ASP A 521 -8.19 -4.94 -0.75
C ASP A 521 -6.67 -5.06 -0.53
N ARG A 522 -5.88 -4.90 -1.59
CA ARG A 522 -4.40 -4.80 -1.51
C ARG A 522 -3.90 -3.37 -1.61
N ILE A 523 -4.73 -2.47 -2.11
CA ILE A 523 -4.52 -1.04 -2.15
C ILE A 523 -5.78 -0.38 -1.63
N ILE A 524 -5.62 0.61 -0.74
CA ILE A 524 -6.73 1.44 -0.26
C ILE A 524 -6.29 2.91 -0.27
N LEU A 525 -7.10 3.79 -0.82
CA LEU A 525 -6.99 5.24 -0.63
C LEU A 525 -8.19 5.75 0.18
N PHE A 526 -7.90 6.49 1.25
CA PHE A 526 -8.89 7.24 2.02
C PHE A 526 -8.78 8.73 1.71
N ASP A 527 -9.93 9.40 1.56
CA ASP A 527 -9.98 10.87 1.51
C ASP A 527 -10.07 11.49 2.92
N ASN A 528 -10.17 12.82 2.98
CA ASN A 528 -10.27 13.57 4.22
C ASN A 528 -11.59 13.40 5.00
N THR A 529 -12.57 12.69 4.45
CA THR A 529 -13.80 12.31 5.16
C THR A 529 -13.71 10.90 5.75
N GLY A 530 -12.59 10.22 5.52
CA GLY A 530 -12.37 8.82 5.87
C GLY A 530 -13.03 7.84 4.91
N LYS A 531 -13.58 8.30 3.78
CA LYS A 531 -14.21 7.43 2.76
C LYS A 531 -13.12 6.73 1.95
N LYS A 532 -13.29 5.43 1.69
CA LYS A 532 -12.51 4.71 0.67
C LYS A 532 -12.88 5.25 -0.71
N VAL A 533 -11.97 5.94 -1.37
CA VAL A 533 -12.17 6.52 -2.72
C VAL A 533 -11.53 5.70 -3.83
N PHE A 534 -10.63 4.78 -3.45
CA PHE A 534 -10.03 3.81 -4.36
C PHE A 534 -9.69 2.56 -3.59
N ARG A 535 -9.96 1.40 -4.21
CA ARG A 535 -9.52 0.11 -3.71
C ARG A 535 -9.15 -0.80 -4.87
N SER A 536 -8.01 -1.48 -4.76
CA SER A 536 -7.54 -2.41 -5.78
C SER A 536 -7.05 -3.71 -5.17
N SER A 537 -7.22 -4.78 -5.93
CA SER A 537 -6.73 -6.12 -5.58
C SER A 537 -5.31 -6.41 -6.11
N ASP A 538 -4.71 -5.44 -6.79
CA ASP A 538 -3.39 -5.56 -7.40
C ASP A 538 -2.28 -5.65 -6.35
N ASP A 539 -1.33 -6.57 -6.54
CA ASP A 539 -0.08 -6.56 -5.78
C ASP A 539 0.83 -5.46 -6.34
N SER A 540 1.20 -4.52 -5.48
CA SER A 540 1.79 -3.26 -5.89
C SER A 540 2.85 -2.73 -4.94
N TYR A 541 3.52 -1.67 -5.41
CA TYR A 541 4.33 -0.75 -4.60
C TYR A 541 4.39 0.62 -5.32
N SER A 542 4.94 1.63 -4.64
CA SER A 542 5.10 3.00 -5.16
C SER A 542 3.78 3.68 -5.51
N ILE A 543 2.78 3.60 -4.62
CA ILE A 543 1.54 4.32 -4.82
C ILE A 543 1.73 5.82 -4.64
N THR A 544 1.12 6.62 -5.49
CA THR A 544 1.03 8.07 -5.34
C THR A 544 -0.26 8.59 -5.99
N VAL A 545 -0.71 9.77 -5.57
CA VAL A 545 -1.80 10.51 -6.23
C VAL A 545 -1.26 11.84 -6.74
N GLU A 546 -1.54 12.14 -8.01
CA GLU A 546 -1.23 13.42 -8.67
C GLU A 546 -2.40 13.79 -9.59
N ASP A 547 -2.85 15.06 -9.54
CA ASP A 547 -3.92 15.58 -10.41
C ASP A 547 -5.19 14.72 -10.47
N ASN A 548 -5.70 14.29 -9.30
CA ASN A 548 -6.84 13.37 -9.15
C ASN A 548 -6.65 12.00 -9.83
N LYS A 549 -5.40 11.58 -10.07
CA LYS A 549 -5.10 10.25 -10.60
C LYS A 549 -4.25 9.48 -9.60
N VAL A 550 -4.65 8.25 -9.33
CA VAL A 550 -3.81 7.31 -8.59
C VAL A 550 -2.87 6.61 -9.56
N TYR A 551 -1.60 6.54 -9.16
CA TYR A 551 -0.54 5.84 -9.86
C TYR A 551 0.07 4.80 -8.94
N TYR A 552 0.37 3.61 -9.46
CA TYR A 552 1.15 2.61 -8.74
C TYR A 552 1.78 1.63 -9.72
N PHE A 553 2.83 0.94 -9.28
CA PHE A 553 3.39 -0.16 -10.06
C PHE A 553 2.69 -1.47 -9.70
N ASN A 554 2.16 -2.17 -10.71
CA ASN A 554 1.55 -3.48 -10.57
C ASN A 554 2.58 -4.59 -10.86
N LYS A 555 2.82 -5.46 -9.89
CA LYS A 555 3.81 -6.55 -9.96
C LYS A 555 3.39 -7.66 -10.92
N SER A 556 2.09 -7.96 -11.02
CA SER A 556 1.55 -9.04 -11.86
C SER A 556 1.63 -8.69 -13.35
N THR A 557 1.32 -7.45 -13.71
CA THR A 557 1.35 -6.99 -15.11
C THR A 557 2.68 -6.34 -15.50
N ASN A 558 3.54 -6.01 -14.52
CA ASN A 558 4.80 -5.28 -14.70
C ASN A 558 4.59 -3.93 -15.44
N THR A 559 3.60 -3.17 -14.99
CA THR A 559 3.21 -1.87 -15.55
C THR A 559 2.96 -0.83 -14.47
N ILE A 560 3.02 0.44 -14.85
CA ILE A 560 2.37 1.51 -14.08
C ILE A 560 0.88 1.47 -14.38
N CYS A 561 0.06 1.40 -13.35
CA CYS A 561 -1.39 1.51 -13.42
C CYS A 561 -1.82 2.92 -13.06
N ILE A 562 -2.81 3.44 -13.79
CA ILE A 562 -3.32 4.80 -13.64
C ILE A 562 -4.85 4.74 -13.53
N GLY A 563 -5.41 5.23 -12.43
CA GLY A 563 -6.85 5.33 -12.20
C GLY A 563 -7.30 6.76 -11.98
N ASP A 564 -8.44 7.15 -12.54
CA ASP A 564 -9.04 8.48 -12.37
C ASP A 564 -9.97 8.50 -11.14
N LEU A 565 -9.64 9.35 -10.16
CA LEU A 565 -10.40 9.48 -8.91
C LEU A 565 -11.57 10.47 -9.03
N SER A 566 -11.71 11.19 -10.15
CA SER A 566 -12.78 12.18 -10.33
C SER A 566 -14.19 11.57 -10.31
N MET A 567 -14.32 10.28 -10.64
CA MET A 567 -15.58 9.55 -10.54
C MET A 567 -15.97 9.22 -9.10
N ALA A 568 -15.01 9.06 -8.19
CA ALA A 568 -15.24 8.74 -6.78
C ALA A 568 -15.57 9.97 -5.90
N LEU A 569 -15.27 11.17 -6.41
CA LEU A 569 -15.53 12.47 -5.78
C LEU A 569 -16.94 13.03 -6.10
N LYS A 570 -17.74 12.32 -6.90
CA LYS A 570 -19.18 12.58 -7.09
C LYS A 570 -19.99 11.75 -6.09
#